data_AF-A0A4Q4J7U3-F1
#
_entry.id   AF-A0A4Q4J7U3-F1
#
_cell.length_a   1.000
_cell.length_b   1.000
_cell.length_c   1.000
_cell.angle_alpha   90.00
_cell.angle_beta   90.00
_cell.angle_gamma   90.00
#
_symmetry.space_group_name_H-M   'P 1'
#
loop_
_entity.id
_entity.type
_entity.pdbx_description
1 polymer ?
#
loop_
_entity_poly.entity_id
_entity_poly.type
_entity_poly.pdbx_seq_one_letter_code
_entity_poly.pdbx_strand_id
1 'polypeptide(L)'
;MTTPERDYCYFIDHRKYNRNIGCRRHDNAYGINGGGSERDRWRADFAFYRHMRDNGDPMALPSLLACLCFGWFCWNYHPGKGLWRGQLLRRFVKAPK
;
A
#
# COMPACT_ATOMS: atom_id res chain seq x y z
N MET A 1 -26.06 19.39 2.96
CA MET A 1 -25.73 17.99 2.70
C MET A 1 -24.24 17.83 2.92
N THR A 2 -23.83 17.06 3.92
CA THR A 2 -22.42 16.67 4.09
C THR A 2 -22.05 15.74 2.94
N THR A 3 -21.08 16.13 2.13
CA THR A 3 -20.54 15.27 1.08
C THR A 3 -19.97 14.01 1.74
N PRO A 4 -20.33 12.79 1.28
CA PRO A 4 -19.75 11.58 1.83
C PRO A 4 -18.22 11.63 1.69
N GLU A 5 -17.50 11.54 2.80
CA GLU A 5 -16.05 11.46 2.76
C GLU A 5 -15.66 10.12 2.15
N ARG A 6 -14.78 10.13 1.14
CA ARG A 6 -14.29 8.91 0.51
C ARG A 6 -13.46 8.13 1.52
N ASP A 7 -13.78 6.85 1.69
CA ASP A 7 -12.98 5.90 2.46
C ASP A 7 -11.78 5.43 1.63
N TYR A 8 -10.58 5.76 2.08
CA TYR A 8 -9.32 5.30 1.50
C TYR A 8 -8.74 4.08 2.23
N CYS A 9 -9.30 3.69 3.38
CA CYS A 9 -8.78 2.60 4.21
C CYS A 9 -9.64 1.34 4.08
N TYR A 10 -9.23 0.40 3.23
CA TYR A 10 -10.03 -0.80 2.96
C TYR A 10 -10.15 -1.79 4.15
N PHE A 11 -9.11 -1.88 4.99
CA PHE A 11 -9.00 -2.91 6.04
C PHE A 11 -9.06 -2.35 7.47
N ILE A 12 -9.10 -1.03 7.64
CA ILE A 12 -9.08 -0.37 8.95
C ILE A 12 -10.07 0.79 8.96
N ASP A 13 -10.72 1.05 10.10
CA ASP A 13 -11.69 2.15 10.21
C ASP A 13 -11.01 3.50 9.94
N HIS A 14 -11.38 4.15 8.83
CA HIS A 14 -10.79 5.40 8.34
C HIS A 14 -11.00 6.60 9.28
N ARG A 15 -12.02 6.55 10.14
CA ARG A 15 -12.42 7.66 11.02
C ARG A 15 -11.55 7.79 12.27
N LYS A 16 -10.73 6.78 12.56
CA LYS A 16 -9.88 6.75 13.76
C LYS A 16 -8.47 7.22 13.44
N TYR A 17 -7.81 7.86 14.41
CA TYR A 17 -6.37 8.17 14.38
C TYR A 17 -5.88 8.87 13.08
N ASN A 18 -6.76 9.65 12.43
CA ASN A 18 -6.45 10.31 11.17
C ASN A 18 -5.96 9.33 10.06
N ARG A 19 -6.51 8.11 10.04
CA ARG A 19 -6.13 7.07 9.09
C ARG A 19 -6.49 7.43 7.66
N ASN A 20 -7.67 8.04 7.43
CA ASN A 20 -8.15 8.30 6.06
C ASN A 20 -7.16 9.14 5.24
N ILE A 21 -6.57 10.18 5.85
CA ILE A 21 -5.56 11.01 5.16
C ILE A 21 -4.26 10.24 4.93
N GLY A 22 -3.90 9.33 5.85
CA GLY A 22 -2.75 8.46 5.74
C GLY A 22 -2.91 7.47 4.59
N CYS A 23 -4.05 6.77 4.53
CA CYS A 23 -4.38 5.84 3.45
C CYS A 23 -4.43 6.56 2.10
N ARG A 24 -5.06 7.75 2.02
CA ARG A 24 -5.04 8.57 0.81
C ARG A 24 -3.63 8.93 0.35
N ARG A 25 -2.75 9.33 1.27
CA ARG A 25 -1.35 9.67 0.95
C ARG A 25 -0.57 8.44 0.49
N HIS A 26 -0.81 7.30 1.12
CA HIS A 26 -0.21 6.01 0.77
C HIS A 26 -0.65 5.56 -0.64
N ASP A 27 -1.95 5.57 -0.92
CA ASP A 27 -2.53 5.27 -2.24
C ASP A 27 -1.95 6.19 -3.32
N ASN A 28 -1.88 7.49 -3.05
CA ASN A 28 -1.30 8.46 -3.99
C ASN A 28 0.19 8.18 -4.24
N ALA A 29 0.96 7.89 -3.19
CA ALA A 29 2.38 7.55 -3.32
C ALA A 29 2.60 6.26 -4.13
N TYR A 30 1.71 5.28 -3.97
CA TYR A 30 1.69 4.07 -4.80
C TYR A 30 1.26 4.35 -6.25
N GLY A 31 0.31 5.26 -6.44
CA GLY A 31 -0.31 5.59 -7.73
C GLY A 31 0.54 6.46 -8.67
N ILE A 32 1.41 7.32 -8.14
CA ILE A 32 2.13 8.36 -8.91
C ILE A 32 2.99 7.81 -10.08
N ASN A 33 3.43 6.54 -10.05
CA ASN A 33 4.22 5.93 -11.14
C ASN A 33 3.80 4.48 -11.46
N GLY A 34 2.54 4.11 -11.24
CA GLY A 34 2.10 2.72 -11.46
C GLY A 34 2.80 1.70 -10.54
N GLY A 35 3.08 2.10 -9.29
CA GLY A 35 3.73 1.24 -8.29
C GLY A 35 5.21 1.51 -8.03
N GLY A 36 5.88 2.36 -8.82
CA GLY A 36 7.26 2.81 -8.57
C GLY A 36 8.30 1.67 -8.48
N SER A 37 9.51 2.00 -7.99
CA SER A 37 10.50 0.98 -7.62
C SER A 37 10.19 0.39 -6.25
N GLU A 38 10.79 -0.77 -5.91
CA GLU A 38 10.69 -1.33 -4.55
C GLU A 38 11.04 -0.29 -3.48
N ARG A 39 12.10 0.50 -3.71
CA ARG A 39 12.52 1.56 -2.79
C ARG A 39 11.46 2.64 -2.57
N ASP A 40 10.68 2.98 -3.60
CA ASP A 40 9.62 3.99 -3.49
C ASP A 40 8.44 3.45 -2.69
N ARG A 41 8.12 2.16 -2.83
CA ARG A 41 7.09 1.49 -2.04
C ARG A 41 7.47 1.41 -0.57
N TRP A 42 8.72 1.03 -0.29
CA TRP A 42 9.26 1.07 1.08
C TRP A 42 9.15 2.48 1.66
N ARG A 43 9.50 3.52 0.91
CA ARG A 43 9.33 4.91 1.37
C ARG A 43 7.87 5.25 1.68
N ALA A 44 6.92 4.81 0.86
CA ALA A 44 5.49 5.01 1.09
C ALA A 44 5.00 4.25 2.33
N ASP A 45 5.37 2.99 2.50
CA ASP A 45 4.97 2.16 3.65
C ASP A 45 5.51 2.74 4.97
N PHE A 46 6.79 3.15 4.99
CA PHE A 46 7.38 3.79 6.17
C PHE A 46 6.86 5.22 6.42
N ALA A 47 6.45 5.95 5.39
CA ALA A 47 5.76 7.23 5.56
C ALA A 47 4.38 7.03 6.20
N PHE A 48 3.64 6.01 5.78
CA PHE A 48 2.36 5.66 6.38
C PHE A 48 2.51 5.18 7.82
N TYR A 49 3.50 4.33 8.11
CA TYR A 49 3.84 3.92 9.47
C TYR A 49 4.12 5.11 10.39
N ARG A 50 4.97 6.05 9.95
CA ARG A 50 5.29 7.25 10.73
C ARG A 50 4.05 8.09 10.99
N HIS A 51 3.21 8.31 9.97
CA HIS A 51 1.94 9.00 10.13
C HIS A 51 1.06 8.33 11.19
N MET A 52 0.84 7.02 11.11
CA MET A 52 0.04 6.28 12.09
C MET A 52 0.66 6.34 13.49
N ARG A 53 1.98 6.17 13.60
CA ARG A 53 2.71 6.23 14.88
C ARG A 53 2.59 7.61 15.54
N ASP A 54 2.77 8.67 14.76
CA ASP A 54 2.71 10.05 15.26
C ASP A 54 1.28 10.45 15.65
N ASN A 55 0.26 9.74 15.13
CA ASN A 55 -1.13 9.86 15.57
C ASN A 55 -1.52 8.90 16.72
N GLY A 56 -0.55 8.17 17.30
CA GLY A 56 -0.78 7.25 18.42
C GLY A 56 -1.60 6.01 18.06
N ASP A 57 -1.59 5.60 16.79
CA ASP A 57 -2.40 4.50 16.31
C ASP A 57 -1.78 3.13 16.68
N PRO A 58 -2.49 2.27 17.45
CA PRO A 58 -2.00 0.93 17.76
C PRO A 58 -1.87 0.03 16.51
N MET A 59 -2.53 0.38 15.40
CA MET A 59 -2.41 -0.34 14.13
C MET A 59 -1.17 0.05 13.33
N ALA A 60 -0.34 1.00 13.76
CA ALA A 60 0.83 1.44 12.99
C ALA A 60 1.75 0.27 12.61
N LEU A 61 2.16 -0.55 13.59
CA LEU A 61 3.04 -1.69 13.34
C LEU A 61 2.34 -2.84 12.61
N PRO A 62 1.12 -3.28 13.00
CA PRO A 62 0.35 -4.25 12.22
C PRO A 62 0.16 -3.86 10.75
N SER A 63 -0.20 -2.60 10.48
CA SER A 63 -0.38 -2.09 9.13
C SER A 63 0.93 -2.07 8.34
N LEU A 64 2.06 -1.68 8.96
CA LEU A 64 3.36 -1.75 8.30
C LEU A 64 3.71 -3.19 7.89
N LEU A 65 3.55 -4.16 8.80
CA LEU A 65 3.81 -5.57 8.51
C LEU A 65 2.90 -6.08 7.39
N ALA A 66 1.61 -5.72 7.40
CA ALA A 66 0.69 -6.09 6.34
C ALA A 66 1.11 -5.48 4.99
N CYS A 67 1.48 -4.19 4.94
CA CYS A 67 1.98 -3.53 3.74
C CYS A 67 3.24 -4.21 3.19
N LEU A 68 4.21 -4.54 4.05
CA LEU A 68 5.45 -5.20 3.65
C LEU A 68 5.21 -6.63 3.17
N CYS A 69 4.39 -7.42 3.87
CA CYS A 69 4.04 -8.78 3.48
C CYS A 69 3.27 -8.81 2.16
N PHE A 70 2.31 -7.89 1.97
CA PHE A 70 1.55 -7.78 0.73
C PHE A 70 2.43 -7.28 -0.42
N GLY A 71 3.28 -6.29 -0.16
CA GLY A 71 4.26 -5.78 -1.10
C GLY A 71 5.23 -6.87 -1.55
N TRP A 72 5.78 -7.63 -0.60
CA TRP A 72 6.61 -8.80 -0.85
C TRP A 72 5.85 -9.85 -1.64
N PHE A 73 4.63 -10.23 -1.26
CA PHE A 73 3.83 -11.23 -1.98
C PHE A 73 3.61 -10.82 -3.44
N CYS A 74 3.14 -9.60 -3.69
CA CYS A 74 2.92 -9.08 -5.04
C CYS A 74 4.23 -8.97 -5.86
N TRP A 75 5.36 -8.73 -5.20
CA TRP A 75 6.68 -8.62 -5.82
C TRP A 75 7.51 -9.92 -5.75
N ASN A 76 7.01 -10.99 -5.16
CA ASN A 76 7.75 -12.25 -5.10
C ASN A 76 6.97 -13.40 -5.75
N TYR A 77 5.68 -13.23 -5.99
CA TYR A 77 4.86 -14.19 -6.71
C TYR A 77 5.09 -14.13 -8.23
N HIS A 78 5.70 -15.19 -8.79
CA HIS A 78 5.66 -15.51 -10.22
C HIS A 78 4.89 -16.83 -10.44
N PRO A 79 3.89 -16.87 -11.34
CA PRO A 79 3.36 -18.14 -11.81
C PRO A 79 4.47 -18.93 -12.52
N GLY A 80 4.94 -20.02 -11.90
CA GLY A 80 5.92 -20.95 -12.46
C GLY A 80 7.36 -20.89 -11.90
N LYS A 81 7.72 -19.97 -10.99
CA LYS A 81 9.09 -19.90 -10.42
C LYS A 81 9.17 -19.76 -8.89
N GLY A 82 8.10 -20.11 -8.18
CA GLY A 82 8.06 -20.09 -6.71
C GLY A 82 7.96 -18.69 -6.11
N LEU A 83 7.73 -18.65 -4.79
CA LEU A 83 7.37 -17.50 -3.95
C LEU A 83 8.43 -16.39 -3.83
N TRP A 84 9.46 -16.31 -4.70
CA TRP A 84 10.69 -15.53 -4.42
C TRP A 84 11.24 -14.69 -5.59
N ARG A 85 10.45 -14.36 -6.63
CA ARG A 85 10.98 -13.57 -7.78
C ARG A 85 10.04 -12.54 -8.47
N GLY A 86 8.78 -12.43 -8.04
CA GLY A 86 7.66 -11.67 -8.63
C GLY A 86 7.80 -10.22 -9.15
N GLN A 87 6.90 -9.91 -10.09
CA GLN A 87 6.64 -8.59 -10.65
C GLN A 87 5.22 -8.66 -11.21
N LEU A 88 4.20 -8.85 -10.36
CA LEU A 88 2.83 -9.17 -10.79
C LEU A 88 2.16 -8.13 -11.71
N LEU A 89 2.75 -6.94 -11.88
CA LEU A 89 2.21 -5.89 -12.76
C LEU A 89 2.70 -5.93 -14.21
N ARG A 90 3.75 -6.69 -14.58
CA ARG A 90 4.16 -6.76 -16.00
C ARG A 90 3.21 -7.59 -16.87
N ARG A 91 2.36 -8.44 -16.28
CA ARG A 91 1.47 -9.33 -17.04
C ARG A 91 0.15 -8.66 -17.46
N PHE A 92 -0.21 -7.51 -16.90
CA PHE A 92 -1.33 -6.70 -17.38
C PHE A 92 -0.90 -5.62 -18.40
N VAL A 93 0.40 -5.42 -18.62
CA VAL A 93 0.94 -4.34 -19.48
C VAL A 93 1.53 -4.83 -20.81
N LYS A 94 1.64 -6.14 -21.05
CA LYS A 94 1.99 -6.67 -22.39
C LYS A 94 1.10 -7.85 -22.77
N ALA A 95 -0.15 -7.56 -23.09
CA ALA A 95 -0.85 -8.35 -24.09
C ALA A 95 -0.29 -7.91 -25.47
N PRO A 96 0.42 -8.78 -26.22
CA PRO A 96 0.61 -8.54 -27.64
C PRO A 96 -0.75 -8.68 -28.35
N LYS A 97 -1.01 -7.80 -29.33
CA LYS A 97 -2.10 -7.96 -30.30
C LYS A 97 -1.88 -9.23 -31.13
#